data_AF-A0A7Y5KK00-F1
#
_entry.id   AF-A0A7Y5KK00-F1
#
_cell.length_a   1.000
_cell.length_b   1.000
_cell.length_c   1.000
_cell.angle_alpha   90.00
_cell.angle_beta   90.00
_cell.angle_gamma   90.00
#
_symmetry.space_group_name_H-M   'P 1'
#
loop_
_entity.id
_entity.type
_entity.pdbx_description
1 polymer ?
#
loop_
_entity_poly.entity_id
_entity_poly.type
_entity_poly.pdbx_seq_one_letter_code
_entity_poly.pdbx_strand_id
1 'polypeptide(L)'
;FNDTSGEYAVRLVLEPRAVSVTVALDRDGERIMTAVTRGTPEPATPRALLRLVRRHGLMTQRVTALIRAHGIRLWLRRLPVVPRPRHPEEAVR
;
A
#
# COMPACT_ATOMS: atom_id res chain seq x y z
N PHE A 1 -15.94 -2.66 -8.60
CA PHE A 1 -14.96 -1.55 -8.70
C PHE A 1 -13.55 -1.94 -8.26
N ASN A 2 -13.35 -3.06 -7.57
CA ASN A 2 -12.10 -3.81 -7.66
C ASN A 2 -12.51 -5.27 -7.79
N ASP A 3 -12.59 -5.73 -9.03
CA ASP A 3 -12.71 -7.16 -9.31
C ASP A 3 -11.47 -7.85 -8.72
N THR A 4 -11.68 -8.97 -8.01
CA THR A 4 -10.59 -9.72 -7.37
C THR A 4 -9.97 -10.75 -8.32
N SER A 5 -10.56 -10.90 -9.51
CA SER A 5 -9.98 -11.69 -10.59
C SER A 5 -8.61 -11.16 -11.02
N GLY A 6 -7.76 -12.08 -11.44
CA GLY A 6 -6.41 -11.83 -11.91
C GLY A 6 -5.36 -12.50 -11.05
N GLU A 7 -4.11 -12.40 -11.50
CA GLU A 7 -2.96 -13.00 -10.83
C GLU A 7 -2.03 -11.90 -10.35
N TYR A 8 -1.61 -12.00 -9.08
CA TYR A 8 -0.61 -11.12 -8.53
C TYR A 8 0.79 -11.64 -8.81
N ALA A 9 1.58 -10.91 -9.59
CA ALA A 9 2.99 -11.15 -9.74
C ALA A 9 3.79 -10.30 -8.75
N VAL A 10 4.44 -10.95 -7.79
CA VAL A 10 5.31 -10.30 -6.79
C VAL A 10 6.77 -10.59 -7.10
N ARG A 11 7.58 -9.53 -7.20
CA ARG A 11 9.03 -9.63 -7.39
C ARG A 11 9.75 -8.85 -6.30
N LEU A 12 10.65 -9.53 -5.60
CA LEU A 12 11.57 -8.96 -4.63
C LEU A 12 12.99 -8.99 -5.19
N VAL A 13 13.67 -7.84 -5.15
CA VAL A 13 15.09 -7.71 -5.50
C VAL A 13 15.82 -7.21 -4.26
N LEU A 14 16.88 -7.93 -3.88
CA LEU A 14 17.72 -7.68 -2.71
C LEU A 14 19.18 -7.66 -3.15
N GLU A 15 19.74 -6.48 -3.29
CA GLU A 15 21.13 -6.23 -3.70
C GLU A 15 21.80 -5.34 -2.65
N PRO A 16 23.15 -5.38 -2.50
CA PRO A 16 23.84 -4.59 -1.49
C PRO A 16 23.59 -3.07 -1.56
N ARG A 17 23.17 -2.56 -2.72
CA ARG A 17 22.91 -1.14 -2.95
C ARG A 17 21.47 -0.84 -3.39
N ALA A 18 20.61 -1.85 -3.50
CA ALA A 18 19.24 -1.65 -3.93
C ALA A 18 18.31 -2.72 -3.36
N VAL A 19 17.16 -2.28 -2.89
CA VAL A 19 16.02 -3.12 -2.57
C VAL A 19 14.84 -2.65 -3.40
N SER A 20 14.11 -3.59 -4.00
CA SER A 20 12.84 -3.27 -4.63
C SER A 20 11.80 -4.36 -4.42
N VAL A 21 10.56 -3.93 -4.22
CA VAL A 21 9.38 -4.79 -4.22
C VAL A 21 8.48 -4.29 -5.32
N THR A 22 8.19 -5.16 -6.28
CA THR A 22 7.21 -4.91 -7.34
C THR A 22 6.03 -5.82 -7.13
N VAL A 23 4.83 -5.25 -7.05
CA VAL A 23 3.56 -5.98 -7.04
C VAL A 23 2.80 -5.59 -8.29
N ALA A 24 2.39 -6.58 -9.05
CA ALA A 24 1.66 -6.38 -10.27
C ALA A 24 0.40 -7.22 -10.29
N LEU A 25 -0.63 -6.74 -10.99
CA LEU A 25 -1.88 -7.44 -11.20
C LEU A 25 -2.07 -7.63 -12.71
N ASP A 26 -2.10 -8.89 -13.12
CA ASP A 26 -2.40 -9.32 -14.48
C ASP A 26 -3.84 -9.84 -14.54
N ARG A 27 -4.63 -9.40 -15.52
CA ARG A 27 -6.02 -9.83 -15.75
C ARG A 27 -6.22 -10.07 -17.23
N ASP A 28 -6.83 -11.21 -17.57
CA ASP A 28 -7.08 -11.61 -18.97
C ASP A 28 -5.81 -11.56 -19.85
N GLY A 29 -4.65 -11.83 -19.25
CA GLY A 29 -3.34 -11.75 -19.91
C GLY A 29 -2.74 -10.34 -20.01
N GLU A 30 -3.40 -9.31 -19.46
CA GLU A 30 -2.95 -7.91 -19.49
C GLU A 30 -2.58 -7.36 -18.10
N ARG A 31 -1.47 -6.60 -18.04
CA ARG A 31 -1.01 -5.91 -16.83
C ARG A 31 -1.86 -4.67 -16.53
N ILE A 32 -2.79 -4.77 -15.59
CA ILE A 32 -3.69 -3.66 -15.22
C ILE A 32 -3.17 -2.79 -14.08
N MET A 33 -2.24 -3.29 -13.26
CA MET A 33 -1.62 -2.51 -12.19
C MET A 33 -0.17 -2.90 -11.99
N THR A 34 0.70 -1.92 -11.76
CA THR A 34 2.07 -2.14 -11.27
C THR A 34 2.37 -1.15 -10.16
N ALA A 35 2.68 -1.65 -8.97
CA ALA A 35 3.13 -0.89 -7.81
C ALA A 35 4.58 -1.25 -7.50
N VAL A 36 5.46 -0.26 -7.38
CA VAL A 36 6.88 -0.46 -7.12
C VAL A 36 7.33 0.37 -5.94
N THR A 37 7.94 -0.29 -4.95
CA THR A 37 8.67 0.36 -3.85
C THR A 37 10.15 0.07 -4.02
N ARG A 38 11.00 1.11 -3.97
CA ARG A 38 12.46 0.99 -4.06
C ARG A 38 13.15 1.71 -2.92
N GLY A 39 14.34 1.26 -2.55
CA GLY A 39 15.19 1.93 -1.55
C GLY A 39 16.63 1.45 -1.62
N THR A 40 17.52 2.20 -0.98
CA THR A 40 18.92 1.82 -0.77
C THR A 40 19.08 1.27 0.64
N PRO A 41 19.65 0.06 0.83
CA PRO A 41 19.94 -0.45 2.16
C PRO A 41 20.90 0.49 2.92
N GLU A 42 20.56 0.83 4.17
CA GLU A 42 21.44 1.59 5.07
C GLU A 42 21.88 0.72 6.25
N PRO A 43 23.13 0.82 6.72
CA PRO A 43 23.57 0.10 7.91
C PRO A 43 22.75 0.45 9.16
N ALA A 44 22.31 -0.57 9.90
CA ALA A 44 21.48 -0.44 11.11
C ALA A 44 22.29 0.04 12.34
N THR A 45 22.95 1.19 12.24
CA THR A 45 23.68 1.81 13.35
C THR A 45 22.71 2.45 14.37
N PRO A 46 23.10 2.61 15.65
CA PRO A 46 22.25 3.27 16.65
C PRO A 46 21.78 4.68 16.22
N ARG A 47 22.65 5.46 15.55
CA ARG A 47 22.30 6.79 15.03
C ARG A 47 21.27 6.72 13.90
N ALA A 48 21.40 5.76 12.99
CA ALA A 48 20.44 5.54 11.90
C ALA A 48 19.07 5.11 12.45
N LEU A 49 19.06 4.19 13.43
CA LEU A 49 17.83 3.73 14.08
C LEU A 49 17.12 4.86 14.84
N LEU A 50 17.85 5.69 15.60
CA LEU A 50 17.25 6.83 16.29
C LEU A 50 16.63 7.82 15.30
N ARG A 51 17.31 8.10 14.18
CA ARG A 51 16.79 8.97 13.11
C ARG A 51 15.53 8.37 12.49
N LEU A 52 15.52 7.06 12.24
CA LEU A 52 14.37 6.33 11.71
C LEU A 52 13.16 6.43 12.66
N VAL A 53 13.34 6.14 13.95
CA VAL A 53 12.26 6.21 14.95
C VAL A 53 11.74 7.63 15.10
N ARG A 54 12.61 8.64 15.16
CA ARG A 54 12.18 10.04 15.24
C ARG A 54 11.38 10.48 14.01
N ARG A 55 11.74 10.00 12.82
CA ARG A 55 11.06 10.36 11.57
C ARG A 55 9.76 9.59 11.37
N HIS A 56 9.74 8.31 11.75
CA HIS A 56 8.67 7.39 11.37
C HIS A 56 7.82 6.84 12.52
N GLY A 57 8.19 7.09 13.77
CA GLY A 57 7.54 6.50 14.95
C GLY A 57 6.06 6.84 15.11
N LEU A 58 5.61 7.97 14.53
CA LEU A 58 4.20 8.39 14.54
C LEU A 58 3.54 8.33 13.16
N MET A 59 4.13 7.62 12.19
CA MET A 59 3.61 7.61 10.81
C MET A 59 2.23 6.97 10.72
N THR A 60 2.01 5.84 11.40
CA THR A 60 0.72 5.14 11.39
C THR A 60 -0.40 6.01 11.95
N GLN A 61 -0.11 6.75 13.02
CA GLN A 61 -1.00 7.66 13.73
C GLN A 61 -1.30 8.86 12.85
N ARG A 62 -0.28 9.43 12.20
CA ARG A 62 -0.44 10.52 11.22
C ARG A 62 -1.32 10.10 10.04
N VAL A 63 -1.05 8.95 9.42
CA VAL A 63 -1.85 8.44 8.29
C VAL A 63 -3.30 8.21 8.71
N THR A 64 -3.51 7.57 9.87
CA THR A 64 -4.85 7.35 10.42
C THR A 64 -5.59 8.66 10.66
N ALA A 65 -4.93 9.65 11.25
CA ALA A 65 -5.50 10.98 11.49
C ALA A 65 -5.87 11.69 10.18
N LEU A 66 -5.01 11.62 9.16
CA LEU A 66 -5.28 12.20 7.84
C LEU A 66 -6.47 11.54 7.15
N ILE A 67 -6.57 10.20 7.20
CA ILE A 67 -7.72 9.45 6.66
C ILE A 67 -9.01 9.87 7.36
N ARG A 68 -9.01 9.94 8.69
CA ARG A 68 -10.18 10.36 9.48
C ARG A 68 -10.57 11.80 9.20
N ALA A 69 -9.61 12.73 9.19
CA ALA A 69 -9.86 14.14 8.87
C ALA A 69 -10.45 14.29 7.46
N HIS A 70 -9.91 13.55 6.48
CA HIS A 70 -10.43 13.55 5.13
C HIS A 70 -11.84 12.97 5.07
N GLY A 71 -12.11 11.85 5.75
CA GLY A 71 -13.43 11.24 5.85
C GLY A 71 -14.47 12.17 6.49
N ILE A 72 -14.13 12.82 7.61
CA ILE A 72 -14.99 13.82 8.27
C ILE A 72 -15.30 14.97 7.31
N ARG A 73 -14.29 15.49 6.60
CA ARG A 73 -14.48 16.55 5.60
C ARG A 73 -15.43 16.13 4.47
N LEU A 74 -15.34 14.89 3.99
CA LEU A 74 -16.26 14.36 2.98
C LEU A 74 -17.68 14.21 3.53
N TRP A 75 -17.82 13.75 4.77
CA TRP A 75 -19.12 13.63 5.45
C TRP A 75 -19.80 14.99 5.63
N LEU A 76 -19.05 16.00 6.08
CA LEU A 76 -19.54 17.38 6.17
C LEU A 76 -19.96 17.96 4.81
N ARG A 77 -19.34 17.49 3.72
CA ARG A 77 -19.71 17.84 2.34
C ARG A 77 -20.86 17.00 1.77
N ARG A 78 -21.47 16.13 2.56
CA ARG A 78 -22.58 15.23 2.16
C ARG A 78 -22.26 14.43 0.89
N LEU A 79 -21.05 13.88 0.81
CA LEU A 79 -20.67 13.03 -0.33
C LEU A 79 -21.65 11.85 -0.47
N PRO A 80 -22.29 11.65 -1.63
CA PRO A 80 -23.22 10.54 -1.84
C PRO A 80 -22.54 9.19 -1.59
N VAL A 81 -23.17 8.36 -0.76
CA VAL A 81 -22.69 6.99 -0.49
C VAL A 81 -23.25 6.06 -1.57
N VAL A 82 -22.37 5.44 -2.35
CA VAL A 82 -22.75 4.44 -3.36
C VAL A 82 -22.78 3.05 -2.70
N PRO A 83 -23.89 2.30 -2.80
CA PRO A 83 -23.97 0.94 -2.27
C PRO A 83 -22.88 0.04 -2.87
N ARG A 84 -22.18 -0.73 -2.03
CA ARG A 84 -21.17 -1.68 -2.48
C ARG A 84 -21.85 -2.93 -3.08
N PRO A 85 -21.52 -3.34 -4.32
CA PRO A 85 -21.98 -4.60 -4.89
C PRO A 85 -21.49 -5.80 -4.06
N ARG A 86 -22.30 -6.87 -3.98
CA ARG A 86 -21.88 -8.12 -3.34
C ARG A 86 -20.88 -8.83 -4.25
N HIS A 87 -19.72 -9.19 -3.71
CA HIS A 87 -18.71 -10.00 -4.39
C HIS A 87 -18.70 -11.41 -3.77
N PRO A 88 -18.56 -12.49 -4.55
CA PRO A 88 -18.40 -13.84 -4.01
C PRO A 88 -17.12 -13.93 -3.17
N GLU A 89 -17.18 -14.67 -2.06
CA GLU A 89 -16.04 -14.86 -1.15
C GLU A 89 -14.98 -15.74 -1.84
N GLU A 90 -13.75 -15.23 -1.91
CA GLU A 90 -12.61 -15.95 -2.46
C GLU A 90 -12.23 -17.11 -1.53
N ALA A 91 -12.41 -18.34 -1.99
CA ALA A 91 -11.86 -19.52 -1.34
C ALA A 91 -10.35 -19.55 -1.60
N VAL A 92 -9.56 -19.15 -0.60
CA VAL A 92 -8.11 -19.35 -0.59
C VAL A 92 -7.85 -20.85 -0.66
N ARG A 93 -7.18 -21.31 -1.72
CA ARG A 93 -6.85 -22.73 -1.94
C ARG A 93 -5.35 -22.94 -1.92
#